data_AF-A0A225W199-F1
#
_entry.id   AF-A0A225W199-F1
#
_cell.length_a   1.000
_cell.length_b   1.000
_cell.length_c   1.000
_cell.angle_alpha   90.00
_cell.angle_beta   90.00
_cell.angle_gamma   90.00
#
_symmetry.space_group_name_H-M   'P 1'
#
loop_
_entity.id
_entity.type
_entity.pdbx_description
1 polymer ?
#
loop_
_entity_poly.entity_id
_entity_poly.type
_entity_poly.pdbx_seq_one_letter_code
_entity_poly.pdbx_strand_id
1 'polypeptide(L)'
;MIESQRDPVKGRGVVTMLEAVGLMDKVLDDPERVALIFVSVGDSESGFADKQDISWEPPVDTEFVDIIPDISNNPAKKEALDEAQIQTLGDLRKQSDGMCRFKNHVLNQCVVDYKKFEERQELTSKMLAKIPQYVWEM
;
A
#
# COMPACT_ATOMS: atom_id res chain seq x y z
N MET A 1 31.34 -9.23 16.03
CA MET A 1 29.88 -9.07 16.18
C MET A 1 29.31 -9.18 14.78
N ILE A 2 28.60 -10.28 14.51
CA ILE A 2 27.79 -10.36 13.29
C ILE A 2 26.49 -9.68 13.69
N GLU A 3 26.26 -8.46 13.21
CA GLU A 3 24.92 -7.87 13.28
C GLU A 3 24.00 -8.90 12.63
N SER A 4 23.08 -9.46 13.41
CA SER A 4 21.95 -10.19 12.85
C SER A 4 21.26 -9.19 11.93
N GLN A 5 21.45 -9.37 10.62
CA GLN A 5 20.86 -8.54 9.61
C GLN A 5 19.35 -8.78 9.73
N ARG A 6 18.67 -7.95 10.52
CA ARG A 6 17.23 -7.97 10.71
C ARG A 6 16.64 -7.60 9.36
N ASP A 7 16.24 -8.61 8.58
CA ASP A 7 15.56 -8.38 7.32
C ASP A 7 14.23 -7.68 7.63
N PRO A 8 13.98 -6.48 7.09
CA PRO A 8 12.75 -5.77 7.34
C PRO A 8 11.55 -6.60 6.86
N VAL A 9 10.47 -6.54 7.63
CA VAL A 9 9.23 -7.23 7.27
C VAL A 9 8.68 -6.56 6.02
N LYS A 10 8.46 -7.34 4.96
CA LYS A 10 7.93 -6.80 3.69
C LYS A 10 6.46 -6.43 3.85
N GLY A 11 6.16 -5.15 3.97
CA GLY A 11 4.81 -4.62 4.17
C GLY A 11 3.84 -5.03 3.07
N ARG A 12 4.31 -5.15 1.81
CA ARG A 12 3.50 -5.68 0.71
C ARG A 12 2.96 -7.08 0.99
N GLY A 13 3.75 -7.96 1.60
CA GLY A 13 3.30 -9.30 1.97
C GLY A 13 2.22 -9.28 3.05
N VAL A 14 2.36 -8.39 4.04
CA VAL A 14 1.35 -8.17 5.08
C VAL A 14 0.03 -7.69 4.46
N VAL A 15 0.08 -6.66 3.60
CA VAL A 15 -1.10 -6.11 2.93
C VAL A 15 -1.80 -7.15 2.07
N THR A 16 -1.06 -7.87 1.22
CA THR A 16 -1.63 -8.94 0.39
C THR A 16 -2.34 -10.00 1.24
N MET A 17 -1.77 -10.37 2.39
CA MET A 17 -2.41 -11.32 3.29
C MET A 17 -3.70 -10.74 3.89
N LEU A 18 -3.66 -9.50 4.41
CA LEU A 18 -4.83 -8.83 5.01
C LEU A 18 -5.97 -8.64 4.01
N GLU A 19 -5.66 -8.36 2.75
CA GLU A 19 -6.63 -8.28 1.66
C GLU A 19 -7.22 -9.66 1.36
N ALA A 20 -6.38 -10.70 1.25
CA ALA A 20 -6.83 -12.06 0.98
C ALA A 20 -7.78 -12.61 2.07
N VAL A 21 -7.58 -12.23 3.34
CA VAL A 21 -8.47 -12.62 4.45
C VAL A 21 -9.61 -11.64 4.71
N GLY A 22 -9.74 -10.57 3.91
CA GLY A 22 -10.82 -9.58 4.06
C GLY A 22 -10.77 -8.77 5.36
N LEU A 23 -9.57 -8.55 5.91
CA LEU A 23 -9.37 -7.76 7.13
C LEU A 23 -8.80 -6.36 6.88
N MET A 24 -8.41 -6.03 5.64
CA MET A 24 -7.74 -4.77 5.31
C MET A 24 -8.48 -3.54 5.88
N ASP A 25 -9.77 -3.39 5.60
CA ASP A 25 -10.54 -2.22 6.06
C ASP A 25 -10.63 -2.12 7.59
N LYS A 26 -10.73 -3.26 8.28
CA LYS A 26 -10.77 -3.29 9.75
C LYS A 26 -9.43 -2.90 10.36
N VAL A 27 -8.33 -3.30 9.73
CA VAL A 27 -6.97 -3.00 10.20
C VAL A 27 -6.56 -1.57 9.84
N LEU A 28 -7.08 -1.01 8.74
CA LEU A 28 -6.92 0.41 8.42
C LEU A 28 -7.62 1.31 9.45
N ASP A 29 -8.80 0.92 9.93
CA ASP A 29 -9.56 1.64 10.96
C ASP A 29 -8.92 1.50 12.36
N ASP A 30 -8.58 0.27 12.75
CA ASP A 30 -7.98 -0.04 14.04
C ASP A 30 -6.84 -1.07 13.88
N PRO A 31 -5.58 -0.61 13.69
CA PRO A 31 -4.42 -1.47 13.49
C PRO A 31 -4.11 -2.39 14.68
N GLU A 32 -4.62 -2.10 15.88
CA GLU A 32 -4.32 -2.87 17.09
C GLU A 32 -5.15 -4.16 17.20
N ARG A 33 -6.17 -4.33 16.34
CA ARG A 33 -7.02 -5.54 16.30
C ARG A 33 -6.36 -6.74 15.65
N VAL A 34 -5.23 -6.53 14.98
CA VAL A 34 -4.43 -7.59 14.37
C VAL A 34 -3.02 -7.48 14.90
N ALA A 35 -2.41 -8.62 15.20
CA ALA A 35 -1.01 -8.68 15.61
C ALA A 35 -0.23 -9.59 14.65
N LEU A 36 1.02 -9.22 14.39
CA LEU A 36 1.98 -10.11 13.73
C LEU A 36 2.71 -10.91 14.80
N ILE A 37 2.70 -12.23 14.66
CA ILE A 37 3.40 -13.14 15.56
C ILE A 37 4.56 -13.76 14.78
N PHE A 38 5.78 -13.47 15.22
CA PHE A 38 7.01 -14.06 14.68
C PHE A 38 7.36 -15.30 15.50
N VAL A 39 7.47 -16.44 14.83
CA VAL A 39 7.81 -17.71 15.47
C VAL A 39 9.30 -17.96 15.28
N SER A 40 10.07 -18.04 16.36
CA SER A 40 11.50 -18.36 16.33
C SER A 40 11.75 -19.75 16.91
N VAL A 41 12.55 -20.55 16.21
CA VAL A 41 13.00 -21.88 16.66
C VAL A 41 14.45 -21.75 17.14
N GLY A 42 14.67 -21.66 18.47
CA GLY A 42 15.99 -21.69 19.11
C GLY A 42 16.28 -20.58 20.12
N ASP A 43 17.32 -20.79 20.96
CA ASP A 43 17.79 -19.96 22.10
C ASP A 43 18.27 -18.53 21.74
N SER A 44 17.94 -18.00 20.56
CA SER A 44 18.35 -16.65 20.16
C SER A 44 17.41 -15.60 20.74
N GLU A 45 17.45 -15.41 22.06
CA GLU A 45 16.72 -14.38 22.82
C GLU A 45 16.95 -12.95 22.28
N SER A 46 18.02 -12.74 21.48
CA SER A 46 18.45 -11.43 21.00
C SER A 46 17.80 -10.96 19.69
N GLY A 47 17.07 -11.83 18.97
CA GLY A 47 16.62 -11.53 17.61
C GLY A 47 15.49 -10.50 17.49
N PHE A 48 14.52 -10.55 18.40
CA PHE A 48 13.22 -9.89 18.23
C PHE A 48 12.67 -9.17 19.47
N ALA A 49 13.53 -8.80 20.42
CA ALA A 49 13.12 -7.97 21.57
C ALA A 49 12.55 -6.60 21.16
N ASP A 50 12.89 -6.12 19.96
CA ASP A 50 12.41 -4.87 19.39
C ASP A 50 11.42 -5.12 18.24
N LYS A 51 10.45 -4.20 18.12
CA LYS A 51 9.55 -4.12 16.97
C LYS A 51 10.36 -4.08 15.67
N GLN A 52 10.05 -4.96 14.73
CA GLN A 52 10.68 -4.96 13.42
C GLN A 52 10.08 -3.84 12.56
N ASP A 53 10.94 -3.16 11.81
CA ASP A 53 10.47 -2.22 10.80
C ASP A 53 9.73 -2.98 9.69
N ILE A 54 8.52 -2.52 9.38
CA ILE A 54 7.74 -3.02 8.24
C ILE A 54 7.98 -2.07 7.08
N SER A 55 8.80 -2.48 6.11
CA SER A 55 9.08 -1.66 4.94
C SER A 55 7.84 -1.56 4.05
N TRP A 56 7.34 -0.33 3.87
CA TRP A 56 6.28 -0.01 2.93
C TRP A 56 6.84 0.89 1.84
N GLU A 57 6.92 0.35 0.64
CA GLU A 57 7.28 1.08 -0.56
C GLU A 57 6.00 1.37 -1.34
N PRO A 58 5.47 2.62 -1.26
CA PRO A 58 4.32 2.99 -2.06
C PRO A 58 4.69 2.96 -3.55
N PRO A 59 3.69 2.77 -4.43
CA PRO A 59 3.85 2.88 -5.88
C PRO A 59 4.55 4.16 -6.31
N VAL A 60 5.49 4.02 -7.23
CA VAL A 60 6.25 5.15 -7.79
C VAL A 60 5.59 5.73 -9.03
N ASP A 61 5.90 6.98 -9.36
CA ASP A 61 5.30 7.75 -10.46
C ASP A 61 5.40 7.06 -11.83
N THR A 62 6.37 6.18 -12.03
CA THR A 62 6.55 5.42 -13.27
C THR A 62 5.64 4.19 -13.39
N GLU A 63 4.94 3.81 -12.32
CA GLU A 63 3.99 2.70 -12.38
C GLU A 63 2.77 3.05 -13.24
N PHE A 64 2.22 2.02 -13.89
CA PHE A 64 1.03 2.17 -14.72
C PHE A 64 -0.21 2.45 -13.86
N VAL A 65 -1.14 3.22 -14.41
CA VAL A 65 -2.45 3.52 -13.78
C VAL A 65 -3.30 2.28 -13.51
N ASP A 66 -3.00 1.16 -14.17
CA ASP A 66 -3.66 -0.13 -14.02
C ASP A 66 -3.47 -0.80 -12.65
N ILE A 67 -2.57 -0.29 -11.81
CA ILE A 67 -2.49 -0.74 -10.41
C ILE A 67 -3.68 -0.27 -9.57
N ILE A 68 -4.44 0.73 -10.03
CA ILE A 68 -5.61 1.28 -9.34
C ILE A 68 -6.82 0.43 -9.72
N PRO A 69 -7.43 -0.36 -8.80
CA PRO A 69 -8.50 -1.28 -9.14
C PRO A 69 -9.74 -0.61 -9.76
N ASP A 70 -10.06 0.61 -9.31
CA ASP A 70 -11.21 1.38 -9.83
C ASP A 70 -11.03 1.84 -11.28
N ILE A 71 -9.78 1.89 -11.76
CA ILE A 71 -9.41 2.18 -13.14
C ILE A 71 -9.26 0.86 -13.92
N SER A 72 -8.52 -0.10 -13.37
CA SER A 72 -8.19 -1.34 -14.07
C SER A 72 -9.40 -2.21 -14.38
N ASN A 73 -10.43 -2.15 -13.54
CA ASN A 73 -11.68 -2.87 -13.72
C ASN A 73 -12.73 -2.10 -14.54
N ASN A 74 -12.42 -0.89 -15.04
CA ASN A 74 -13.35 -0.05 -15.78
C ASN A 74 -12.83 0.29 -17.19
N PRO A 75 -13.34 -0.39 -18.24
CA PRO A 75 -12.89 -0.17 -19.62
C PRO A 75 -13.03 1.28 -20.10
N ALA A 76 -14.10 1.99 -19.71
CA ALA A 76 -14.32 3.37 -20.13
C ALA A 76 -13.27 4.32 -19.54
N LYS A 77 -12.80 4.05 -18.32
CA LYS A 77 -11.70 4.80 -17.71
C LYS A 77 -10.38 4.55 -18.42
N LYS A 78 -10.10 3.29 -18.79
CA LYS A 78 -8.91 2.95 -19.57
C LYS A 78 -8.88 3.67 -20.92
N GLU A 79 -9.98 3.57 -21.67
CA GLU A 79 -10.10 4.23 -22.98
C GLU A 79 -9.93 5.75 -22.85
N ALA A 80 -10.57 6.38 -21.87
CA ALA A 80 -10.42 7.82 -21.64
C ALA A 80 -8.98 8.23 -21.30
N LEU A 81 -8.27 7.42 -20.51
CA LEU A 81 -6.86 7.66 -20.16
C LEU A 81 -5.94 7.47 -21.37
N ASP A 82 -6.19 6.44 -22.18
CA ASP A 82 -5.45 6.18 -23.42
C ASP A 82 -5.62 7.33 -24.44
N GLU A 83 -6.86 7.81 -24.65
CA GLU A 83 -7.15 8.97 -25.50
C GLU A 83 -6.42 10.24 -25.04
N ALA A 84 -6.27 10.40 -23.72
CA ALA A 84 -5.57 11.53 -23.10
C ALA A 84 -4.05 11.32 -22.99
N GLN A 85 -3.53 10.18 -23.44
CA GLN A 85 -2.11 9.79 -23.30
C GLN A 85 -1.62 9.78 -21.85
N ILE A 86 -2.48 9.40 -20.91
CA ILE A 86 -2.17 9.27 -19.48
C ILE A 86 -1.94 7.79 -19.17
N GLN A 87 -0.69 7.41 -18.94
CA GLN A 87 -0.32 6.00 -18.76
C GLN A 87 0.21 5.70 -17.36
N THR A 88 0.77 6.70 -16.69
CA THR A 88 1.47 6.51 -15.42
C THR A 88 0.82 7.25 -14.25
N LEU A 89 1.14 6.85 -13.02
CA LEU A 89 0.72 7.57 -11.82
C LEU A 89 1.23 9.02 -11.82
N GLY A 90 2.45 9.25 -12.32
CA GLY A 90 3.03 10.58 -12.44
C GLY A 90 2.24 11.49 -13.40
N ASP A 91 1.65 10.91 -14.44
CA ASP A 91 0.75 11.66 -15.33
C ASP A 91 -0.53 12.04 -14.60
N LEU A 92 -1.17 11.10 -13.87
CA LEU A 92 -2.36 11.41 -13.05
C LEU A 92 -2.06 12.45 -11.96
N ARG A 93 -0.89 12.40 -11.33
CA ARG A 93 -0.46 13.41 -10.34
C ARG A 93 -0.42 14.81 -10.96
N LYS A 94 0.23 14.97 -12.11
CA LYS A 94 0.30 16.27 -12.81
C LYS A 94 -1.09 16.82 -13.11
N GLN A 95 -2.03 15.95 -13.49
CA GLN A 95 -3.41 16.35 -13.78
C GLN A 95 -4.19 16.71 -12.50
N SER A 96 -3.94 16.00 -11.41
CA SER A 96 -4.46 16.31 -10.08
C SER A 96 -3.99 17.68 -9.57
N ASP A 97 -2.69 17.97 -9.70
CA ASP A 97 -2.05 19.18 -9.17
C ASP A 97 -2.32 20.40 -10.02
N GLY A 98 -2.44 20.22 -11.35
CA GLY A 98 -2.66 21.31 -12.30
C GLY A 98 -4.02 22.01 -12.19
N MET A 99 -4.92 21.58 -11.29
CA MET A 99 -6.31 22.06 -11.17
C MET A 99 -7.10 22.03 -12.50
N CYS A 100 -6.60 21.35 -13.52
CA CYS A 100 -7.23 21.23 -14.82
C CYS A 100 -8.39 20.25 -14.72
N ARG A 101 -9.62 20.76 -14.60
CA ARG A 101 -10.81 19.94 -14.80
C ARG A 101 -10.89 19.58 -16.27
N PHE A 102 -10.81 18.29 -16.57
CA PHE A 102 -11.06 17.81 -17.91
C PHE A 102 -12.50 18.13 -18.29
N LYS A 103 -12.73 18.44 -19.57
CA LYS A 103 -14.10 18.44 -20.12
C LYS A 103 -14.71 17.03 -20.07
N ASN A 104 -13.86 16.01 -20.16
CA ASN A 104 -14.25 14.62 -20.03
C ASN A 104 -14.51 14.27 -18.54
N HIS A 105 -15.76 13.95 -18.22
CA HIS A 105 -16.15 13.56 -16.86
C HIS A 105 -15.45 12.29 -16.37
N VAL A 106 -15.20 11.33 -17.27
CA VAL A 106 -14.53 10.06 -16.95
C VAL A 106 -13.10 10.31 -16.49
N LEU A 107 -12.36 11.21 -17.17
CA LEU A 107 -11.01 11.59 -16.74
C LEU A 107 -10.99 12.27 -15.36
N ASN A 108 -11.99 13.10 -15.06
CA ASN A 108 -12.11 13.67 -13.72
C ASN A 108 -12.36 12.58 -12.66
N GLN A 109 -13.11 11.53 -12.98
CA GLN A 109 -13.28 10.38 -12.08
C GLN A 109 -11.95 9.65 -11.87
N CYS A 110 -11.15 9.42 -12.93
CA CYS A 110 -9.82 8.81 -12.79
C CYS A 110 -8.90 9.60 -11.84
N VAL A 111 -8.94 10.94 -11.90
CA VAL A 111 -8.19 11.81 -10.96
C VAL A 111 -8.71 11.65 -9.53
N VAL A 112 -10.02 11.53 -9.33
CA VAL A 112 -10.59 11.28 -8.00
C VAL A 112 -10.17 9.92 -7.45
N ASP A 113 -10.19 8.89 -8.28
CA ASP A 113 -9.78 7.54 -7.87
C ASP A 113 -8.28 7.47 -7.56
N TYR A 114 -7.46 8.22 -8.31
CA TYR A 114 -6.05 8.41 -8.01
C TYR A 114 -5.83 9.05 -6.62
N LYS A 115 -6.58 10.10 -6.27
CA LYS A 115 -6.46 10.72 -4.93
C LYS A 115 -6.83 9.74 -3.81
N LYS A 116 -7.94 9.02 -3.97
CA LYS A 116 -8.33 7.96 -3.01
C LYS A 116 -7.27 6.87 -2.89
N PHE A 117 -6.63 6.54 -4.02
CA PHE A 117 -5.53 5.59 -4.03
C PHE A 117 -4.33 6.11 -3.24
N GLU A 118 -3.88 7.35 -3.47
CA GLU A 118 -2.79 7.98 -2.69
C GLU A 118 -3.12 8.04 -1.19
N GLU A 119 -4.33 8.47 -0.83
CA GLU A 119 -4.81 8.47 0.55
C GLU A 119 -4.74 7.07 1.17
N ARG A 120 -5.14 6.03 0.42
CA ARG A 120 -5.04 4.64 0.86
C ARG A 120 -3.59 4.18 1.03
N GLN A 121 -2.65 4.62 0.20
CA GLN A 121 -1.22 4.32 0.37
C GLN A 121 -0.68 4.92 1.67
N GLU A 122 -1.05 6.17 1.98
CA GLU A 122 -0.63 6.85 3.21
C GLU A 122 -1.23 6.17 4.46
N LEU A 123 -2.53 5.84 4.42
CA LEU A 123 -3.19 5.11 5.50
C LEU A 123 -2.56 3.74 5.72
N THR A 124 -2.20 3.03 4.64
CA THR A 124 -1.53 1.74 4.71
C THR A 124 -0.17 1.84 5.40
N SER A 125 0.63 2.85 5.03
CA SER A 125 1.91 3.12 5.70
C SER A 125 1.74 3.36 7.20
N LYS A 126 0.78 4.20 7.59
CA LYS A 126 0.47 4.50 9.01
C LYS A 126 -0.03 3.27 9.76
N MET A 127 -0.86 2.44 9.11
CA MET A 127 -1.39 1.21 9.67
C MET A 127 -0.28 0.19 9.93
N LEU A 128 0.61 -0.06 8.96
CA LEU A 128 1.74 -0.98 9.12
C LEU A 128 2.67 -0.55 10.26
N ALA A 129 2.91 0.76 10.41
CA ALA A 129 3.70 1.30 11.52
C ALA A 129 3.07 1.06 12.91
N LYS A 130 1.75 0.83 12.99
CA LYS A 130 1.01 0.68 14.24
C LYS A 130 0.69 -0.75 14.62
N ILE A 131 0.69 -1.69 13.66
CA ILE A 131 0.41 -3.11 13.96
C ILE A 131 1.32 -3.61 15.10
N PRO A 132 0.74 -4.17 16.18
CA PRO A 132 1.47 -4.86 17.23
C PRO A 132 2.26 -6.06 16.70
N GLN A 133 3.44 -6.28 17.26
CA GLN A 133 4.34 -7.37 16.89
C GLN A 133 4.75 -8.13 18.13
N TYR A 134 4.69 -9.46 18.08
CA TYR A 134 5.06 -10.34 19.17
C TYR A 134 5.97 -11.46 18.67
N VAL A 135 6.73 -12.03 19.59
CA VAL A 135 7.61 -13.17 19.34
C VAL A 135 7.07 -14.35 20.11
N TRP A 136 6.94 -15.47 19.43
CA TRP A 136 6.61 -16.75 20.04
C TRP A 136 7.86 -17.63 20.01
N GLU A 137 8.43 -17.86 21.19
CA GLU A 137 9.52 -18.80 21.40
C GLU A 137 8.92 -20.23 21.47
N MET A 138 9.36 -21.10 20.57
CA MET A 138 8.99 -22.53 20.55
C MET A 138 10.04 -23.41 21.18
#